data_AF-A0A927SBS0-F1
#
_entry.id   AF-A0A927SBS0-F1
#
_cell.length_a   1.000
_cell.length_b   1.000
_cell.length_c   1.000
_cell.angle_alpha   90.00
_cell.angle_beta   90.00
_cell.angle_gamma   90.00
#
_symmetry.space_group_name_H-M   'P 1'
#
loop_
_entity.id
_entity.type
_entity.pdbx_description
1 polymer ?
#
loop_
_entity_poly.entity_id
_entity_poly.type
_entity_poly.pdbx_seq_one_letter_code
_entity_poly.pdbx_strand_id
1 'polypeptide(L)'
;MGTSLTSIHVFGNNSIANCDYSFRSFSPNWLTCVNDFSEKAPDFTYKAAQTISKKVDAPVLYFGVFDSEMLWFDFFRNGKVVARYSDKEFVPNKKLFDIPSLIGYGNGQKKRLSSLLSCSDTDTKIAMLEEYFGVCLLFLPELLDQPDKLVRERDDKLYQKYQAEEKALTGKAAPVSLNLIAEYPGKLFLNAFGKPETIKPHFFLYGYTSEDDWDEDGNLTPVRFTGNSLETSDFQEFEQDRIPRILGDPRFQIHYRTSYQVTFSEECPADYRGKTMILPNGSYPVEFLPSGELLLRGNHRVYVADPTLKIIAKLTIKGDIADVLGDHILTTTGDSFYVYGYEPKAKIYIYEVVKK
;
A
#
# COMPACT_ATOMS: atom_id res chain seq x y z
N MET A 1 -12.62 -5.03 12.35
CA MET A 1 -13.65 -4.73 11.34
C MET A 1 -13.28 -3.40 10.74
N GLY A 2 -12.96 -3.38 9.44
CA GLY A 2 -12.45 -2.17 8.80
C GLY A 2 -13.53 -1.13 8.53
N THR A 3 -13.17 0.15 8.57
CA THR A 3 -14.05 1.26 8.25
C THR A 3 -13.86 1.64 6.79
N SER A 4 -14.92 1.49 5.99
CA SER A 4 -14.96 2.01 4.61
C SER A 4 -15.53 3.42 4.63
N LEU A 5 -14.81 4.40 4.08
CA LEU A 5 -15.37 5.71 3.79
C LEU A 5 -15.69 5.79 2.31
N THR A 6 -16.90 6.27 1.99
CA THR A 6 -17.34 6.42 0.59
C THR A 6 -17.98 7.79 0.36
N SER A 7 -17.82 8.32 -0.84
CA SER A 7 -18.34 9.63 -1.22
C SER A 7 -18.81 9.64 -2.68
N ILE A 8 -19.70 10.58 -3.00
CA ILE A 8 -20.26 10.78 -4.34
C ILE A 8 -20.15 12.24 -4.72
N HIS A 9 -19.59 12.50 -5.90
CA HIS A 9 -19.43 13.85 -6.45
C HIS A 9 -19.89 13.90 -7.90
N VAL A 10 -20.52 15.00 -8.30
CA VAL A 10 -20.96 15.25 -9.69
C VAL A 10 -20.13 16.39 -10.26
N PHE A 11 -19.49 16.14 -11.40
CA PHE A 11 -18.66 17.14 -12.07
C PHE A 11 -19.52 18.05 -12.95
N GLY A 12 -19.64 19.32 -12.57
CA GLY A 12 -20.40 20.35 -13.26
C GLY A 12 -21.04 21.35 -12.29
N ASN A 13 -21.63 22.42 -12.84
CA ASN A 13 -22.32 23.46 -12.07
C ASN A 13 -23.85 23.40 -12.22
N ASN A 14 -24.36 22.41 -12.95
CA ASN A 14 -25.79 22.30 -13.21
C ASN A 14 -26.52 21.86 -11.95
N SER A 15 -27.65 22.51 -11.63
CA SER A 15 -28.50 22.06 -10.53
C SER A 15 -28.99 20.63 -10.79
N ILE A 16 -28.88 19.78 -9.77
CA ILE A 16 -29.34 18.39 -9.84
C ILE A 16 -30.79 18.37 -9.37
N ALA A 17 -31.73 18.44 -10.32
CA ALA A 17 -33.16 18.28 -10.04
C ALA A 17 -33.56 16.80 -10.07
N ASN A 18 -34.61 16.43 -9.31
CA ASN A 18 -35.25 15.11 -9.33
C ASN A 18 -34.37 13.91 -8.91
N CYS A 19 -33.28 14.16 -8.16
CA CYS A 19 -32.56 13.12 -7.43
C CYS A 19 -33.09 13.01 -5.99
N ASP A 20 -33.15 11.79 -5.47
CA ASP A 20 -33.53 11.49 -4.08
C ASP A 20 -32.38 11.79 -3.09
N TYR A 21 -31.44 12.64 -3.51
CA TYR A 21 -30.18 12.94 -2.85
C TYR A 21 -29.93 14.45 -2.84
N SER A 22 -29.33 14.93 -1.76
CA SER A 22 -29.00 16.33 -1.52
C SER A 22 -27.57 16.61 -1.94
N PHE A 23 -27.35 17.72 -2.63
CA PHE A 23 -26.03 18.12 -3.11
C PHE A 23 -25.68 19.53 -2.67
N ARG A 24 -24.39 19.76 -2.39
CA ARG A 24 -23.84 21.07 -2.09
C ARG A 24 -22.53 21.29 -2.84
N SER A 25 -22.32 22.51 -3.32
CA SER A 25 -21.05 22.92 -3.92
C SER A 25 -20.11 23.43 -2.83
N PHE A 26 -18.93 22.85 -2.76
CA PHE A 26 -17.82 23.34 -1.92
C PHE A 26 -16.60 23.74 -2.75
N SER A 27 -16.39 23.07 -3.88
CA SER A 27 -15.24 23.28 -4.76
C SER A 27 -15.71 23.61 -6.18
N PRO A 28 -14.93 24.38 -6.97
CA PRO A 28 -15.34 24.77 -8.32
C PRO A 28 -15.67 23.56 -9.20
N ASN A 29 -16.81 23.61 -9.90
CA ASN A 29 -17.27 22.56 -10.81
C ASN A 29 -17.58 21.20 -10.16
N TRP A 30 -17.80 21.17 -8.84
CA TRP A 30 -18.15 19.96 -8.13
C TRP A 30 -19.35 20.15 -7.20
N LEU A 31 -20.32 19.25 -7.33
CA LEU A 31 -21.41 19.06 -6.40
C LEU A 31 -21.18 17.78 -5.60
N THR A 32 -21.04 17.90 -4.28
CA THR A 32 -20.85 16.77 -3.36
C THR A 32 -22.19 16.33 -2.80
N CYS A 33 -22.47 15.02 -2.83
CA CYS A 33 -23.62 14.43 -2.16
C CYS A 33 -23.43 14.52 -0.65
N VAL A 34 -24.36 15.17 0.06
CA VAL A 34 -24.26 15.40 1.52
C VAL A 34 -25.12 14.44 2.34
N ASN A 35 -25.71 13.43 1.68
CA ASN A 35 -26.40 12.36 2.38
C ASN A 35 -25.41 11.55 3.23
N ASP A 36 -25.84 11.16 4.43
CA ASP A 36 -25.05 10.31 5.30
C ASP A 36 -25.09 8.85 4.83
N PHE A 37 -23.91 8.31 4.53
CA PHE A 37 -23.69 6.91 4.14
C PHE A 37 -22.83 6.15 5.16
N SER A 38 -22.52 6.73 6.32
CA SER A 38 -21.59 6.17 7.32
C SER A 38 -21.97 4.75 7.78
N GLU A 39 -23.27 4.47 7.95
CA GLU A 39 -23.78 3.16 8.35
C GLU A 39 -24.12 2.24 7.16
N LYS A 40 -23.80 2.63 5.92
CA LYS A 40 -24.15 1.87 4.71
C LYS A 40 -22.95 1.11 4.19
N ALA A 41 -23.21 -0.12 3.74
CA ALA A 41 -22.21 -0.90 3.01
C ALA A 41 -21.80 -0.17 1.71
N PRO A 42 -20.53 -0.27 1.25
CA PRO A 42 -20.06 0.38 0.04
C PRO A 42 -20.92 0.15 -1.21
N ASP A 43 -21.50 -1.05 -1.35
CA ASP A 43 -22.41 -1.41 -2.45
C ASP A 43 -23.66 -0.53 -2.53
N PHE A 44 -24.14 -0.03 -1.39
CA PHE A 44 -25.29 0.86 -1.34
C PHE A 44 -24.92 2.22 -1.96
N THR A 45 -23.80 2.81 -1.53
CA THR A 45 -23.29 4.09 -2.06
C THR A 45 -22.92 3.96 -3.54
N TYR A 46 -22.37 2.82 -3.96
CA TYR A 46 -22.12 2.50 -5.36
C TYR A 46 -23.40 2.54 -6.21
N LYS A 47 -24.47 1.86 -5.75
CA LYS A 47 -25.79 1.87 -6.44
C LYS A 47 -26.42 3.27 -6.44
N ALA A 48 -26.21 4.05 -5.39
CA ALA A 48 -26.64 5.45 -5.34
C ALA A 48 -25.95 6.28 -6.43
N ALA A 49 -24.62 6.20 -6.54
CA ALA A 49 -23.85 6.89 -7.58
C ALA A 49 -24.30 6.47 -8.99
N GLN A 50 -24.53 5.17 -9.21
CA GLN A 50 -25.08 4.67 -10.46
C GLN A 50 -26.45 5.27 -10.77
N THR A 51 -27.35 5.34 -9.79
CA THR A 51 -28.70 5.90 -9.93
C THR A 51 -28.66 7.40 -10.22
N ILE A 52 -27.83 8.14 -9.49
CA ILE A 52 -27.60 9.58 -9.73
C ILE A 52 -27.12 9.80 -11.17
N SER A 53 -26.16 9.00 -11.64
CA SER A 53 -25.61 9.13 -13.00
C SER A 53 -26.62 8.88 -14.13
N LYS A 54 -27.77 8.25 -13.87
CA LYS A 54 -28.87 8.12 -14.84
C LYS A 54 -29.72 9.39 -14.93
N LYS A 55 -29.73 10.19 -13.86
CA LYS A 55 -30.55 11.38 -13.70
C LYS A 55 -29.81 12.68 -14.04
N VAL A 56 -28.48 12.63 -14.13
CA VAL A 56 -27.62 13.79 -14.46
C VAL A 56 -26.87 13.56 -15.78
N ASP A 57 -26.84 14.58 -16.65
CA ASP A 57 -25.95 14.60 -17.82
C ASP A 57 -24.58 15.18 -17.44
N ALA A 58 -23.93 14.49 -16.51
CA ALA A 58 -22.62 14.85 -15.99
C ALA A 58 -21.88 13.59 -15.54
N PRO A 59 -20.54 13.58 -15.54
CA PRO A 59 -19.77 12.53 -14.90
C PRO A 59 -20.03 12.52 -13.38
N VAL A 60 -20.27 11.34 -12.84
CA VAL A 60 -20.45 11.11 -11.40
C VAL A 60 -19.29 10.29 -10.89
N LEU A 61 -18.51 10.85 -9.96
CA LEU A 61 -17.44 10.19 -9.25
C LEU A 61 -18.01 9.50 -8.00
N TYR A 62 -17.79 8.19 -7.89
CA TYR A 62 -17.90 7.44 -6.66
C TYR A 62 -16.49 7.14 -6.17
N PHE A 63 -16.17 7.49 -4.93
CA PHE A 63 -14.87 7.23 -4.32
C PHE A 63 -15.03 6.39 -3.06
N GLY A 64 -14.09 5.49 -2.82
CA GLY A 64 -14.04 4.68 -1.62
C GLY A 64 -12.61 4.45 -1.14
N VAL A 65 -12.45 4.40 0.17
CA VAL A 65 -11.21 3.97 0.85
C VAL A 65 -11.57 2.97 1.94
N PHE A 66 -10.75 1.92 2.09
CA PHE A 66 -10.89 0.89 3.11
C PHE A 66 -9.67 0.92 4.03
N ASP A 67 -9.91 1.14 5.33
CA ASP A 67 -8.88 1.17 6.39
C ASP A 67 -7.69 2.08 6.11
N SER A 68 -7.89 3.10 5.27
CA SER A 68 -6.82 3.95 4.72
C SER A 68 -5.77 3.16 3.91
N GLU A 69 -5.90 1.86 3.68
CA GLU A 69 -4.88 1.06 3.01
C GLU A 69 -5.12 0.97 1.50
N MET A 70 -6.38 0.99 1.08
CA MET A 70 -6.77 0.74 -0.30
C MET A 70 -7.81 1.75 -0.72
N LEU A 71 -7.65 2.30 -1.91
CA LEU A 71 -8.69 3.12 -2.53
C LEU A 71 -9.21 2.53 -3.84
N TRP A 72 -10.43 2.90 -4.17
CA TRP A 72 -11.05 2.63 -5.46
C TRP A 72 -11.95 3.81 -5.83
N PHE A 73 -12.12 4.02 -7.12
CA PHE A 73 -13.11 4.98 -7.58
C PHE A 73 -13.61 4.67 -8.98
N ASP A 74 -14.84 5.07 -9.23
CA ASP A 74 -15.53 4.91 -10.50
C ASP A 74 -16.10 6.22 -10.98
N PHE A 75 -15.97 6.45 -12.28
CA PHE A 75 -16.74 7.47 -12.98
C PHE A 75 -17.91 6.80 -13.69
N PHE A 76 -19.11 7.30 -13.40
CA PHE A 76 -20.34 6.90 -14.07
C PHE A 76 -20.84 7.96 -15.03
N ARG A 77 -21.48 7.52 -16.11
CA ARG A 77 -22.32 8.35 -16.98
C ARG A 77 -23.49 7.52 -17.49
N ASN A 78 -24.71 8.05 -17.40
CA ASN A 78 -25.93 7.37 -17.82
C ASN A 78 -26.06 5.94 -17.23
N GLY A 79 -25.79 5.78 -15.94
CA GLY A 79 -25.88 4.51 -15.23
C GLY A 79 -24.77 3.51 -15.52
N LYS A 80 -23.74 3.87 -16.29
CA LYS A 80 -22.65 2.97 -16.71
C LYS A 80 -21.30 3.48 -16.22
N VAL A 81 -20.44 2.56 -15.79
CA VAL A 81 -19.04 2.86 -15.46
C VAL A 81 -18.29 3.19 -16.76
N VAL A 82 -17.82 4.43 -16.87
CA VAL A 82 -17.04 4.92 -18.02
C VAL A 82 -15.54 4.91 -17.76
N ALA A 83 -15.10 5.01 -16.50
CA ALA A 83 -13.72 4.79 -16.07
C ALA A 83 -13.68 4.25 -14.63
N ARG A 84 -12.62 3.50 -14.28
CA ARG A 84 -12.45 2.80 -12.99
C ARG A 84 -10.99 2.70 -12.60
N TYR A 85 -10.71 2.92 -11.33
CA TYR A 85 -9.46 2.59 -10.66
C TYR A 85 -9.69 1.72 -9.41
N SER A 86 -8.80 0.75 -9.15
CA SER A 86 -8.71 0.00 -7.89
C SER A 86 -7.27 -0.39 -7.59
N ASP A 87 -6.81 -0.20 -6.34
CA ASP A 87 -5.46 -0.56 -5.91
C ASP A 87 -5.18 -2.08 -5.93
N LYS A 88 -6.18 -2.91 -5.62
CA LYS A 88 -6.02 -4.36 -5.45
C LYS A 88 -6.48 -5.19 -6.66
N GLU A 89 -6.79 -4.53 -7.78
CA GLU A 89 -7.30 -5.20 -8.99
C GLU A 89 -8.51 -6.13 -8.74
N PHE A 90 -9.28 -5.94 -7.65
CA PHE A 90 -10.52 -6.72 -7.38
C PHE A 90 -11.43 -6.76 -8.60
N VAL A 91 -11.41 -5.66 -9.36
CA VAL A 91 -11.94 -5.58 -10.71
C VAL A 91 -10.91 -4.88 -11.59
N PRO A 92 -10.70 -5.33 -12.84
CA PRO A 92 -9.76 -4.69 -13.75
C PRO A 92 -10.02 -3.20 -13.94
N ASN A 93 -8.93 -2.44 -13.97
CA ASN A 93 -8.96 -1.02 -14.29
C ASN A 93 -9.57 -0.78 -15.67
N LYS A 94 -10.38 0.27 -15.80
CA LYS A 94 -11.12 0.56 -17.03
C LYS A 94 -10.88 2.00 -17.43
N LYS A 95 -10.39 2.23 -18.66
CA LYS A 95 -10.31 3.56 -19.29
C LYS A 95 -9.72 4.66 -18.38
N LEU A 96 -8.71 4.33 -17.58
CA LEU A 96 -8.07 5.27 -16.64
C LEU A 96 -7.63 6.57 -17.32
N PHE A 97 -7.10 6.44 -18.54
CA PHE A 97 -6.57 7.57 -19.30
C PHE A 97 -7.66 8.46 -19.92
N ASP A 98 -8.93 8.11 -19.81
CA ASP A 98 -10.06 8.95 -20.23
C ASP A 98 -10.51 9.88 -19.09
N ILE A 99 -10.20 9.56 -17.83
CA ILE A 99 -10.58 10.34 -16.64
C ILE A 99 -10.27 11.83 -16.77
N PRO A 100 -9.07 12.28 -17.22
CA PRO A 100 -8.78 13.70 -17.31
C PRO A 100 -9.80 14.46 -18.18
N SER A 101 -10.22 13.85 -19.30
CA SER A 101 -11.20 14.46 -20.20
C SER A 101 -12.60 14.54 -19.58
N LEU A 102 -12.98 13.56 -18.75
CA LEU A 102 -14.26 13.55 -18.03
C LEU A 102 -14.38 14.76 -17.09
N ILE A 103 -13.28 15.18 -16.48
CA ILE A 103 -13.25 16.27 -15.51
C ILE A 103 -12.74 17.59 -16.10
N GLY A 104 -12.71 17.72 -17.43
CA GLY A 104 -12.39 18.97 -18.11
C GLY A 104 -10.90 19.33 -18.18
N TYR A 105 -9.99 18.38 -17.98
CA TYR A 105 -8.57 18.60 -18.26
C TYR A 105 -8.26 18.49 -19.76
N GLY A 106 -7.31 19.32 -20.22
CA GLY A 106 -6.71 19.22 -21.54
C GLY A 106 -5.67 18.10 -21.67
N ASN A 107 -4.94 18.12 -22.79
CA ASN A 107 -3.87 17.15 -23.07
C ASN A 107 -2.74 17.23 -22.03
N GLY A 108 -2.10 16.09 -21.73
CA GLY A 108 -0.91 15.99 -20.86
C GLY A 108 -1.16 15.50 -19.42
N GLN A 109 -2.41 15.56 -18.93
CA GLN A 109 -2.73 15.19 -17.54
C GLN A 109 -2.77 13.68 -17.27
N LYS A 110 -2.78 12.86 -18.33
CA LYS A 110 -2.72 11.39 -18.25
C LYS A 110 -1.47 10.90 -17.51
N LYS A 111 -0.31 11.50 -17.80
CA LYS A 111 0.97 11.11 -17.16
C LYS A 111 0.97 11.47 -15.69
N ARG A 112 0.43 12.64 -15.33
CA ARG A 112 0.28 13.07 -13.93
C ARG A 112 -0.61 12.09 -13.19
N LEU A 113 -1.82 11.82 -13.69
CA LEU A 113 -2.74 10.86 -13.06
C LEU A 113 -2.08 9.48 -12.88
N SER A 114 -1.41 8.95 -13.90
CA SER A 114 -0.68 7.68 -13.78
C SER A 114 0.36 7.70 -12.66
N SER A 115 1.10 8.79 -12.50
CA SER A 115 2.10 8.95 -11.46
C SER A 115 1.49 9.10 -10.06
N LEU A 116 0.30 9.71 -9.95
CA LEU A 116 -0.42 9.81 -8.68
C LEU A 116 -0.88 8.44 -8.21
N LEU A 117 -1.48 7.67 -9.13
CA LEU A 117 -2.02 6.33 -8.83
C LEU A 117 -0.91 5.34 -8.44
N SER A 118 0.31 5.51 -8.94
CA SER A 118 1.48 4.71 -8.54
C SER A 118 2.07 5.05 -7.17
N CYS A 119 1.56 6.08 -6.47
CA CYS A 119 2.01 6.40 -5.12
C CYS A 119 1.65 5.23 -4.18
N SER A 120 2.58 4.74 -3.38
CA SER A 120 2.33 3.62 -2.46
C SER A 120 1.68 4.07 -1.15
N ASP A 121 1.85 5.34 -0.76
CA ASP A 121 1.26 5.90 0.44
C ASP A 121 -0.15 6.42 0.15
N THR A 122 -1.16 5.80 0.75
CA THR A 122 -2.57 6.07 0.43
C THR A 122 -3.01 7.47 0.85
N ASP A 123 -2.53 8.00 1.98
CA ASP A 123 -2.91 9.35 2.43
C ASP A 123 -2.33 10.43 1.50
N THR A 124 -1.06 10.29 1.13
CA THR A 124 -0.40 11.15 0.14
C THR A 124 -1.08 11.01 -1.23
N LYS A 125 -1.44 9.78 -1.64
CA LYS A 125 -2.19 9.53 -2.88
C LYS A 125 -3.54 10.25 -2.85
N ILE A 126 -4.31 10.12 -1.77
CA ILE A 126 -5.60 10.80 -1.60
C ILE A 126 -5.42 12.30 -1.66
N ALA A 127 -4.49 12.89 -0.90
CA ALA A 127 -4.25 14.32 -0.89
C ALA A 127 -3.89 14.85 -2.29
N MET A 128 -3.03 14.15 -3.03
CA MET A 128 -2.71 14.52 -4.41
C MET A 128 -3.89 14.31 -5.37
N LEU A 129 -4.73 13.30 -5.15
CA LEU A 129 -5.95 13.09 -5.94
C LEU A 129 -7.02 14.16 -5.63
N GLU A 130 -7.16 14.60 -4.39
CA GLU A 130 -8.02 15.72 -3.99
C GLU A 130 -7.59 17.01 -4.70
N GLU A 131 -6.28 17.31 -4.76
CA GLU A 131 -5.72 18.43 -5.54
C GLU A 131 -5.91 18.21 -7.05
N TYR A 132 -5.70 17.00 -7.55
CA TYR A 132 -5.85 16.70 -8.97
C TYR A 132 -7.30 16.83 -9.44
N PHE A 133 -8.27 16.30 -8.69
CA PHE A 133 -9.68 16.42 -9.02
C PHE A 133 -10.24 17.81 -8.69
N GLY A 134 -9.70 18.47 -7.65
CA GLY A 134 -10.22 19.71 -7.08
C GLY A 134 -11.49 19.46 -6.28
N VAL A 135 -11.54 18.36 -5.52
CA VAL A 135 -12.70 17.99 -4.69
C VAL A 135 -12.24 17.21 -3.45
N CYS A 136 -12.87 17.45 -2.30
CA CYS A 136 -12.61 16.67 -1.09
C CYS A 136 -13.22 15.26 -1.24
N LEU A 137 -12.37 14.25 -1.37
CA LEU A 137 -12.74 12.85 -1.60
C LEU A 137 -13.18 12.17 -0.31
N LEU A 138 -12.59 12.56 0.82
CA LEU A 138 -12.94 12.05 2.16
C LEU A 138 -13.99 12.92 2.83
N PHE A 139 -15.15 13.04 2.18
CA PHE A 139 -16.28 13.76 2.75
C PHE A 139 -16.84 13.01 3.97
N LEU A 140 -16.99 13.74 5.07
CA LEU A 140 -17.64 13.31 6.29
C LEU A 140 -18.79 14.29 6.60
N PRO A 141 -20.03 13.83 6.85
CA PRO A 141 -21.16 14.70 7.15
C PRO A 141 -20.89 15.69 8.31
N GLU A 142 -20.06 15.32 9.28
CA GLU A 142 -19.65 16.13 10.42
C GLU A 142 -18.85 17.39 10.00
N LEU A 143 -18.26 17.38 8.80
CA LEU A 143 -17.52 18.52 8.26
C LEU A 143 -18.43 19.60 7.67
N LEU A 144 -19.75 19.39 7.62
CA LEU A 144 -20.70 20.38 7.11
C LEU A 144 -20.69 21.70 7.89
N ASP A 145 -20.33 21.66 9.17
CA ASP A 145 -20.15 22.83 10.04
C ASP A 145 -18.82 23.57 9.79
N GLN A 146 -17.92 22.99 9.00
CA GLN A 146 -16.59 23.52 8.68
C GLN A 146 -16.37 23.50 7.17
N PRO A 147 -17.18 24.24 6.38
CA PRO A 147 -17.19 24.15 4.92
C PRO A 147 -15.83 24.48 4.28
N ASP A 148 -15.03 25.34 4.91
CA ASP A 148 -13.68 25.69 4.44
C ASP A 148 -12.75 24.46 4.39
N LYS A 149 -12.97 23.46 5.26
CA LYS A 149 -12.21 22.19 5.25
C LYS A 149 -12.60 21.27 4.10
N LEU A 150 -13.74 21.52 3.44
CA LEU A 150 -14.24 20.73 2.30
C LEU A 150 -13.84 21.34 0.95
N VAL A 151 -13.30 22.55 0.95
CA VAL A 151 -12.82 23.22 -0.27
C VAL A 151 -11.52 22.57 -0.72
N ARG A 152 -11.44 22.25 -2.01
CA ARG A 152 -10.21 21.84 -2.70
C ARG A 152 -10.11 22.60 -4.00
N GLU A 153 -8.90 23.04 -4.32
CA GLU A 153 -8.59 23.69 -5.58
C GLU A 153 -7.76 22.77 -6.45
N ARG A 154 -7.92 22.92 -7.77
CA ARG A 154 -7.03 22.23 -8.72
C ARG A 154 -5.71 22.95 -8.79
N ASP A 155 -4.64 22.23 -8.48
CA ASP A 155 -3.27 22.74 -8.55
C ASP A 155 -2.30 21.57 -8.84
N ASP A 156 -1.00 21.76 -8.75
CA ASP A 156 0.03 20.72 -8.81
C ASP A 156 1.07 20.77 -7.69
N LYS A 157 0.91 21.63 -6.68
CA LYS A 157 1.87 21.82 -5.59
C LYS A 157 2.18 20.53 -4.82
N LEU A 158 1.16 19.78 -4.43
CA LEU A 158 1.35 18.52 -3.71
C LEU A 158 2.05 17.48 -4.59
N TYR A 159 1.68 17.44 -5.87
CA TYR A 159 2.34 16.57 -6.85
C TYR A 159 3.83 16.92 -7.06
N GLN A 160 4.16 18.20 -7.22
CA GLN A 160 5.54 18.67 -7.39
C GLN A 160 6.38 18.39 -6.14
N LYS A 161 5.81 18.62 -4.95
CA LYS A 161 6.45 18.29 -3.67
C LYS A 161 6.75 16.79 -3.58
N TYR A 162 5.76 15.94 -3.88
CA TYR A 162 5.94 14.49 -3.92
C TYR A 162 7.02 14.07 -4.92
N GLN A 163 7.05 14.64 -6.13
CA GLN A 163 8.08 14.35 -7.13
C GLN A 163 9.48 14.76 -6.67
N ALA A 164 9.62 15.92 -6.01
CA ALA A 164 10.88 16.37 -5.46
C ALA A 164 11.38 15.44 -4.35
N GLU A 165 10.48 14.99 -3.47
CA GLU A 165 10.78 14.03 -2.40
C GLU A 165 11.15 12.65 -2.96
N GLU A 166 10.37 12.09 -3.90
CA GLU A 166 10.73 10.82 -4.56
C GLU A 166 12.10 10.93 -5.23
N LYS A 167 12.39 12.05 -5.92
CA LYS A 167 13.69 12.26 -6.56
C LYS A 167 14.84 12.33 -5.55
N ALA A 168 14.63 12.88 -4.36
CA ALA A 168 15.64 12.96 -3.31
C ALA A 168 15.87 11.61 -2.62
N LEU A 169 14.82 10.80 -2.49
CA LEU A 169 14.83 9.57 -1.69
C LEU A 169 15.02 8.30 -2.52
N THR A 170 15.10 8.39 -3.85
CA THR A 170 15.26 7.24 -4.75
C THR A 170 16.50 7.36 -5.63
N GLY A 171 16.91 6.24 -6.24
CA GLY A 171 17.95 6.22 -7.27
C GLY A 171 19.31 6.72 -6.78
N LYS A 172 20.01 7.51 -7.59
CA LYS A 172 21.37 7.98 -7.28
C LYS A 172 21.44 8.98 -6.13
N ALA A 173 20.39 9.77 -5.92
CA ALA A 173 20.35 10.82 -4.89
C ALA A 173 20.18 10.25 -3.46
N ALA A 174 19.54 9.09 -3.33
CA ALA A 174 19.35 8.46 -2.03
C ALA A 174 20.70 8.09 -1.39
N PRO A 175 20.90 8.33 -0.08
CA PRO A 175 22.10 7.97 0.67
C PRO A 175 22.27 6.46 0.84
N VAL A 176 21.22 5.69 0.58
CA VAL A 176 21.22 4.23 0.63
C VAL A 176 20.72 3.69 -0.71
N SER A 177 21.28 2.56 -1.15
CA SER A 177 20.83 1.80 -2.32
C SER A 177 20.77 0.30 -2.03
N LEU A 178 20.13 -0.44 -2.94
CA LEU A 178 20.18 -1.90 -2.94
C LEU A 178 21.02 -2.38 -4.11
N ASN A 179 21.89 -3.34 -3.84
CA ASN A 179 22.55 -4.16 -4.85
C ASN A 179 21.87 -5.52 -4.87
N LEU A 180 21.34 -5.94 -6.02
CA LEU A 180 20.87 -7.32 -6.18
C LEU A 180 22.10 -8.22 -6.27
N ILE A 181 22.29 -9.10 -5.29
CA ILE A 181 23.48 -9.95 -5.20
C ILE A 181 23.20 -11.39 -5.65
N ALA A 182 21.97 -11.88 -5.48
CA ALA A 182 21.58 -13.21 -5.92
C ALA A 182 20.11 -13.27 -6.35
N GLU A 183 19.83 -14.14 -7.31
CA GLU A 183 18.49 -14.48 -7.78
C GLU A 183 18.38 -16.00 -7.93
N TYR A 184 17.40 -16.61 -7.26
CA TYR A 184 17.14 -18.05 -7.33
C TYR A 184 15.75 -18.30 -7.92
N PRO A 185 15.58 -19.30 -8.79
CA PRO A 185 14.25 -19.76 -9.17
C PRO A 185 13.58 -20.46 -7.98
N GLY A 186 12.24 -20.48 -7.94
CA GLY A 186 11.50 -21.19 -6.90
C GLY A 186 11.01 -20.26 -5.78
N LYS A 187 10.68 -20.86 -4.64
CA LYS A 187 10.03 -20.19 -3.50
C LYS A 187 10.60 -20.62 -2.17
N LEU A 188 10.42 -19.72 -1.21
CA LEU A 188 10.56 -20.02 0.21
C LEU A 188 9.18 -20.27 0.81
N PHE A 189 9.09 -21.32 1.61
CA PHE A 189 7.92 -21.69 2.39
C PHE A 189 8.27 -21.67 3.87
N LEU A 190 7.34 -21.19 4.69
CA LEU A 190 7.40 -21.36 6.13
C LEU A 190 6.69 -22.67 6.44
N ASN A 191 7.39 -23.63 7.04
CA ASN A 191 6.74 -24.88 7.38
C ASN A 191 5.74 -24.67 8.54
N ALA A 192 4.46 -24.91 8.28
CA ALA A 192 3.40 -24.92 9.27
C ALA A 192 3.23 -26.31 9.91
N PHE A 193 4.28 -26.86 10.53
CA PHE A 193 4.17 -28.15 11.23
C PHE A 193 3.35 -28.00 12.52
N GLY A 194 2.03 -28.21 12.44
CA GLY A 194 1.15 -28.63 13.55
C GLY A 194 0.98 -27.66 14.72
N LYS A 195 1.66 -26.51 14.73
CA LYS A 195 1.41 -25.39 15.63
C LYS A 195 1.36 -24.11 14.80
N PRO A 196 0.33 -23.27 14.96
CA PRO A 196 0.06 -22.14 14.06
C PRO A 196 1.12 -21.02 14.10
N GLU A 197 2.16 -21.12 14.94
CA GLU A 197 2.98 -19.97 15.34
C GLU A 197 4.42 -20.40 15.66
N THR A 198 5.21 -20.90 14.70
CA THR A 198 6.65 -21.17 14.90
C THR A 198 7.43 -20.85 13.62
N ILE A 199 8.35 -19.88 13.68
CA ILE A 199 9.28 -19.55 12.58
C ILE A 199 10.65 -19.31 13.21
N LYS A 200 11.70 -19.95 12.66
CA LYS A 200 13.09 -19.63 12.97
C LYS A 200 13.54 -18.54 11.99
N PRO A 201 13.99 -17.36 12.45
CA PRO A 201 14.55 -16.38 11.54
C PRO A 201 15.72 -17.03 10.80
N HIS A 202 15.79 -16.84 9.50
CA HIS A 202 16.82 -17.36 8.60
C HIS A 202 16.68 -18.81 8.14
N PHE A 203 15.66 -19.58 8.53
CA PHE A 203 15.47 -20.94 8.02
C PHE A 203 14.15 -21.08 7.27
N PHE A 204 14.21 -21.71 6.10
CA PHE A 204 13.10 -21.83 5.18
C PHE A 204 13.08 -23.21 4.55
N LEU A 205 11.92 -23.61 4.05
CA LEU A 205 11.84 -24.66 3.06
C LEU A 205 11.92 -24.06 1.66
N TYR A 206 12.86 -24.55 0.86
CA TYR A 206 13.03 -24.17 -0.53
C TYR A 206 12.48 -25.24 -1.46
N GLY A 207 11.75 -24.81 -2.49
CA GLY A 207 11.28 -25.74 -3.52
C GLY A 207 10.83 -25.04 -4.78
N TYR A 208 10.54 -25.86 -5.78
CA TYR A 208 9.92 -25.44 -7.02
C TYR A 208 8.42 -25.66 -6.95
N THR A 209 7.68 -24.74 -7.53
CA THR A 209 6.25 -24.90 -7.72
C THR A 209 6.02 -25.86 -8.90
N SER A 210 5.41 -27.03 -8.66
CA SER A 210 4.88 -27.91 -9.73
C SER A 210 3.35 -27.84 -9.75
N GLU A 211 2.72 -27.96 -10.93
CA GLU A 211 1.25 -28.01 -11.05
C GLU A 211 0.64 -29.25 -10.37
N ASP A 212 1.46 -30.30 -10.23
CA ASP A 212 1.06 -31.61 -9.72
C ASP A 212 1.34 -31.80 -8.21
N ASP A 213 2.10 -30.91 -7.57
CA ASP A 213 2.52 -31.04 -6.17
C ASP A 213 1.57 -30.25 -5.25
N TRP A 214 0.43 -30.86 -4.94
CA TRP A 214 -0.52 -30.35 -3.91
C TRP A 214 -0.29 -31.00 -2.54
N ASP A 215 0.53 -32.05 -2.47
CA ASP A 215 0.77 -32.84 -1.27
C ASP A 215 2.28 -33.02 -0.98
N GLU A 216 2.60 -32.79 0.30
CA GLU A 216 3.76 -33.25 1.08
C GLU A 216 5.11 -32.50 0.97
N ASP A 217 5.62 -32.13 2.16
CA ASP A 217 6.93 -31.55 2.45
C ASP A 217 8.14 -32.32 1.87
N GLY A 218 7.93 -33.51 1.29
CA GLY A 218 8.98 -34.45 0.86
C GLY A 218 9.88 -33.97 -0.27
N ASN A 219 9.44 -32.98 -1.07
CA ASN A 219 10.22 -32.39 -2.15
C ASN A 219 10.89 -31.06 -1.78
N LEU A 220 10.70 -30.59 -0.54
CA LEU A 220 11.23 -29.31 -0.09
C LEU A 220 12.58 -29.50 0.60
N THR A 221 13.54 -28.66 0.23
CA THR A 221 14.89 -28.67 0.80
C THR A 221 14.99 -27.62 1.90
N PRO A 222 15.34 -27.97 3.14
CA PRO A 222 15.64 -26.97 4.15
C PRO A 222 16.82 -26.12 3.70
N VAL A 223 16.66 -24.80 3.78
CA VAL A 223 17.71 -23.83 3.48
C VAL A 223 17.82 -22.81 4.60
N ARG A 224 19.02 -22.26 4.76
CA ARG A 224 19.35 -21.19 5.66
C ARG A 224 19.76 -19.96 4.87
N PHE A 225 19.22 -18.80 5.24
CA PHE A 225 19.69 -17.52 4.77
C PHE A 225 20.93 -17.10 5.54
N THR A 226 22.07 -16.97 4.86
CA THR A 226 23.36 -16.61 5.47
C THR A 226 23.76 -15.15 5.21
N GLY A 227 22.82 -14.36 4.68
CA GLY A 227 23.01 -12.95 4.34
C GLY A 227 23.27 -12.79 2.85
N ASN A 228 24.33 -13.38 2.32
CA ASN A 228 24.64 -13.27 0.89
C ASN A 228 24.14 -14.43 0.02
N SER A 229 23.66 -15.52 0.62
CA SER A 229 23.21 -16.71 -0.09
C SER A 229 22.16 -17.51 0.69
N LEU A 230 21.57 -18.49 0.00
CA LEU A 230 20.82 -19.58 0.61
C LEU A 230 21.71 -20.83 0.63
N GLU A 231 21.94 -21.37 1.82
CA GLU A 231 22.72 -22.58 2.03
C GLU A 231 21.80 -23.73 2.42
N THR A 232 22.05 -24.93 1.90
CA THR A 232 21.27 -26.12 2.29
C THR A 232 21.53 -26.45 3.76
N SER A 233 20.46 -26.70 4.50
CA SER A 233 20.47 -27.20 5.88
C SER A 233 19.93 -28.62 5.91
N ASP A 234 20.31 -29.40 6.92
CA ASP A 234 19.57 -30.63 7.22
C ASP A 234 18.29 -30.30 8.00
N PHE A 235 17.37 -31.27 8.06
CA PHE A 235 16.12 -31.12 8.81
C PHE A 235 16.38 -30.99 10.31
N GLN A 236 17.41 -31.64 10.86
CA GLN A 236 17.67 -31.58 12.29
C GLN A 236 18.04 -30.15 12.73
N GLU A 237 18.90 -29.45 12.00
CA GLU A 237 19.29 -28.06 12.22
C GLU A 237 18.12 -27.09 11.95
N PHE A 238 17.30 -27.39 10.94
CA PHE A 238 16.05 -26.66 10.67
C PHE A 238 15.07 -26.76 11.85
N GLU A 239 15.05 -27.88 12.58
CA GLU A 239 14.13 -28.13 13.70
C GLU A 239 14.62 -27.66 15.08
N GLN A 240 15.93 -27.57 15.30
CA GLN A 240 16.51 -27.41 16.65
C GLN A 240 16.20 -26.09 17.37
N ASP A 241 15.99 -24.97 16.66
CA ASP A 241 15.72 -23.65 17.28
C ASP A 241 14.36 -23.08 16.87
N ARG A 242 13.33 -23.91 16.85
CA ARG A 242 11.96 -23.43 16.63
C ARG A 242 11.54 -22.52 17.79
N ILE A 243 11.49 -21.21 17.53
CA ILE A 243 10.94 -20.22 18.46
C ILE A 243 9.47 -20.02 18.12
N PRO A 244 8.55 -20.05 19.10
CA PRO A 244 7.18 -19.62 18.89
C PRO A 244 7.15 -18.22 18.28
N ARG A 245 6.37 -18.03 17.21
CA ARG A 245 6.11 -16.71 16.64
C ARG A 245 5.40 -15.88 17.71
N ILE A 246 6.12 -14.96 18.33
CA ILE A 246 5.49 -13.91 19.14
C ILE A 246 4.78 -12.99 18.15
N LEU A 247 3.46 -12.85 18.29
CA LEU A 247 2.68 -11.88 17.53
C LEU A 247 3.18 -10.46 17.85
N GLY A 248 4.04 -9.94 16.98
CA GLY A 248 4.68 -8.64 17.14
C GLY A 248 6.08 -8.77 17.72
N ASP A 249 7.02 -8.10 17.07
CA ASP A 249 8.37 -7.90 17.60
C ASP A 249 8.27 -7.04 18.87
N PRO A 250 8.77 -7.49 20.03
CA PRO A 250 8.70 -6.73 21.29
C PRO A 250 9.42 -5.37 21.24
N ARG A 251 10.26 -5.15 20.22
CA ARG A 251 10.88 -3.86 19.93
C ARG A 251 9.88 -2.82 19.42
N PHE A 252 8.80 -3.25 18.77
CA PHE A 252 7.88 -2.37 18.04
C PHE A 252 6.44 -2.47 18.55
N GLN A 253 5.98 -1.44 19.26
CA GLN A 253 4.58 -1.30 19.63
C GLN A 253 3.83 -0.53 18.54
N ILE A 254 3.03 -1.23 17.73
CA ILE A 254 2.25 -0.64 16.64
C ILE A 254 0.90 -0.12 17.16
N HIS A 255 0.59 1.14 16.85
CA HIS A 255 -0.68 1.79 17.14
C HIS A 255 -1.46 1.95 15.83
N TYR A 256 -2.53 1.16 15.69
CA TYR A 256 -3.43 1.21 14.54
C TYR A 256 -4.42 2.39 14.71
N ARG A 257 -4.06 3.56 14.19
CA ARG A 257 -4.90 4.77 14.12
C ARG A 257 -4.92 5.31 12.69
N THR A 258 -5.71 6.35 12.42
CA THR A 258 -5.63 7.12 11.16
C THR A 258 -4.22 7.72 11.07
N SER A 259 -3.41 7.12 10.19
CA SER A 259 -1.94 7.01 10.21
C SER A 259 -1.38 6.07 11.30
N TYR A 260 -0.74 4.97 10.88
CA TYR A 260 -0.06 4.02 11.76
C TYR A 260 1.14 4.66 12.45
N GLN A 261 1.35 4.29 13.72
CA GLN A 261 2.50 4.74 14.49
C GLN A 261 3.21 3.56 15.12
N VAL A 262 4.52 3.66 15.29
CA VAL A 262 5.31 2.73 16.09
C VAL A 262 5.93 3.47 17.26
N THR A 263 5.79 2.91 18.46
CA THR A 263 6.60 3.28 19.61
C THR A 263 7.68 2.23 19.83
N PHE A 264 8.93 2.67 19.99
CA PHE A 264 10.09 1.80 20.15
C PHE A 264 10.34 1.48 21.62
N SER A 265 10.44 0.20 21.95
CA SER A 265 10.67 -0.25 23.33
C SER A 265 12.13 -0.07 23.78
N GLU A 266 12.42 -0.39 25.05
CA GLU A 266 13.77 -0.35 25.61
C GLU A 266 14.73 -1.38 24.97
N GLU A 267 14.20 -2.38 24.29
CA GLU A 267 14.98 -3.40 23.57
C GLU A 267 15.56 -2.88 22.23
N CYS A 268 15.10 -1.71 21.77
CA CYS A 268 15.64 -1.05 20.58
C CYS A 268 17.06 -0.48 20.81
N PRO A 269 17.78 -0.13 19.73
CA PRO A 269 18.97 0.71 19.82
C PRO A 269 18.69 1.99 20.61
N ALA A 270 19.69 2.47 21.37
CA ALA A 270 19.54 3.59 22.30
C ALA A 270 18.92 4.84 21.65
N ASP A 271 19.26 5.12 20.40
CA ASP A 271 18.74 6.28 19.68
C ASP A 271 17.24 6.19 19.34
N TYR A 272 16.60 5.02 19.47
CA TYR A 272 15.18 4.84 19.15
C TYR A 272 14.31 4.72 20.40
N ARG A 273 14.86 4.30 21.55
CA ARG A 273 14.10 3.96 22.76
C ARG A 273 13.13 5.08 23.19
N GLY A 274 11.88 4.70 23.42
CA GLY A 274 10.81 5.60 23.86
C GLY A 274 10.32 6.61 22.80
N LYS A 275 10.94 6.66 21.61
CA LYS A 275 10.48 7.51 20.52
C LYS A 275 9.24 6.91 19.85
N THR A 276 8.47 7.79 19.20
CA THR A 276 7.34 7.40 18.36
C THR A 276 7.53 7.94 16.96
N MET A 277 7.36 7.08 15.95
CA MET A 277 7.43 7.43 14.54
C MET A 277 6.06 7.22 13.89
N ILE A 278 5.63 8.17 13.06
CA ILE A 278 4.53 7.97 12.13
C ILE A 278 5.06 7.14 10.96
N LEU A 279 4.43 6.00 10.70
CA LEU A 279 4.81 5.11 9.63
C LEU A 279 4.16 5.55 8.32
N PRO A 280 4.86 5.46 7.17
CA PRO A 280 4.18 5.42 5.87
C PRO A 280 3.05 4.39 5.89
N ASN A 281 1.94 4.69 5.23
CA ASN A 281 0.77 3.83 5.35
C ASN A 281 1.01 2.45 4.69
N GLY A 282 0.49 1.39 5.32
CA GLY A 282 0.78 0.00 4.96
C GLY A 282 2.24 -0.42 5.16
N SER A 283 3.05 0.40 5.86
CA SER A 283 4.42 0.05 6.22
C SER A 283 4.56 -0.39 7.66
N TYR A 284 5.53 -1.26 7.90
CA TYR A 284 5.79 -1.87 9.20
C TYR A 284 7.30 -1.92 9.45
N PRO A 285 7.76 -1.65 10.68
CA PRO A 285 9.16 -1.86 11.04
C PRO A 285 9.52 -3.33 10.90
N VAL A 286 10.74 -3.58 10.41
CA VAL A 286 11.25 -4.93 10.13
C VAL A 286 12.44 -5.22 11.01
N GLU A 287 13.51 -4.45 10.84
CA GLU A 287 14.79 -4.72 11.48
C GLU A 287 15.65 -3.45 11.48
N PHE A 288 16.58 -3.36 12.42
CA PHE A 288 17.64 -2.36 12.41
C PHE A 288 18.84 -2.89 11.64
N LEU A 289 19.33 -2.11 10.68
CA LEU A 289 20.60 -2.39 10.02
C LEU A 289 21.74 -2.34 11.05
N PRO A 290 22.85 -3.09 10.82
CA PRO A 290 24.08 -2.97 11.61
C PRO A 290 24.56 -1.54 11.80
N SER A 291 24.26 -0.68 10.82
CA SER A 291 24.64 0.71 10.81
C SER A 291 23.71 1.66 11.59
N GLY A 292 22.64 1.13 12.18
CA GLY A 292 21.74 1.82 13.10
C GLY A 292 20.44 2.34 12.48
N GLU A 293 20.32 2.38 11.15
CA GLU A 293 19.07 2.75 10.49
C GLU A 293 17.98 1.67 10.63
N LEU A 294 16.72 2.11 10.63
CA LEU A 294 15.56 1.24 10.67
C LEU A 294 15.06 0.93 9.26
N LEU A 295 14.88 -0.35 8.95
CA LEU A 295 14.16 -0.81 7.77
C LEU A 295 12.65 -0.87 8.05
N LEU A 296 11.87 -0.29 7.15
CA LEU A 296 10.42 -0.45 7.11
C LEU A 296 10.02 -1.19 5.83
N ARG A 297 9.26 -2.28 5.96
CA ARG A 297 8.60 -2.95 4.84
C ARG A 297 7.42 -2.10 4.43
N GLY A 298 7.29 -1.77 3.16
CA GLY A 298 6.04 -1.31 2.55
C GLY A 298 5.67 -2.18 1.35
N ASN A 299 4.54 -1.84 0.70
CA ASN A 299 4.09 -2.55 -0.50
C ASN A 299 5.11 -2.41 -1.64
N HIS A 300 5.80 -3.52 -1.96
CA HIS A 300 6.85 -3.61 -3.00
C HIS A 300 7.99 -2.59 -2.85
N ARG A 301 8.20 -2.06 -1.65
CA ARG A 301 9.24 -1.07 -1.32
C ARG A 301 9.80 -1.32 0.07
N VAL A 302 11.06 -0.96 0.26
CA VAL A 302 11.69 -0.86 1.57
C VAL A 302 12.00 0.61 1.83
N TYR A 303 11.55 1.12 2.96
CA TYR A 303 11.96 2.44 3.43
C TYR A 303 13.11 2.29 4.41
N VAL A 304 14.05 3.23 4.37
CA VAL A 304 15.13 3.33 5.36
C VAL A 304 14.91 4.62 6.14
N ALA A 305 14.84 4.51 7.46
CA ALA A 305 14.69 5.63 8.38
C ALA A 305 15.95 5.79 9.24
N ASP A 306 16.43 7.03 9.35
CA ASP A 306 17.56 7.34 10.23
C ASP A 306 17.14 7.40 11.71
N PRO A 307 18.09 7.51 12.66
CA PRO A 307 17.77 7.65 14.10
C PRO A 307 17.01 8.92 14.49
N THR A 308 16.84 9.86 13.55
CA THR A 308 15.96 11.03 13.72
C THR A 308 14.52 10.74 13.30
N LEU A 309 14.22 9.49 12.92
CA LEU A 309 12.93 8.98 12.44
C LEU A 309 12.51 9.57 11.09
N LYS A 310 13.47 10.06 10.30
CA LYS A 310 13.21 10.57 8.96
C LYS A 310 13.47 9.49 7.93
N ILE A 311 12.57 9.34 6.96
CA ILE A 311 12.81 8.50 5.79
C ILE A 311 13.93 9.13 4.96
N ILE A 312 15.04 8.41 4.83
CA ILE A 312 16.21 8.82 4.06
C ILE A 312 16.34 8.09 2.72
N ALA A 313 15.69 6.93 2.56
CA ALA A 313 15.66 6.22 1.29
C ALA A 313 14.34 5.47 1.07
N LYS A 314 13.96 5.36 -0.21
CA LYS A 314 12.83 4.59 -0.74
C LYS A 314 13.40 3.61 -1.78
N LEU A 315 13.54 2.36 -1.37
CA LEU A 315 14.22 1.32 -2.13
C LEU A 315 13.18 0.41 -2.79
N THR A 316 13.34 0.15 -4.09
CA THR A 316 12.47 -0.77 -4.82
C THR A 316 13.02 -2.19 -4.71
N ILE A 317 12.17 -3.12 -4.29
CA ILE A 317 12.47 -4.55 -4.25
C ILE A 317 11.47 -5.32 -5.11
N LYS A 318 11.84 -6.53 -5.51
CA LYS A 318 10.92 -7.49 -6.11
C LYS A 318 10.42 -8.46 -5.04
N GLY A 319 9.12 -8.73 -5.02
CA GLY A 319 8.51 -9.57 -3.99
C GLY A 319 8.38 -8.86 -2.64
N ASP A 320 8.08 -9.64 -1.61
CA ASP A 320 7.93 -9.19 -0.23
C ASP A 320 9.12 -9.64 0.62
N ILE A 321 9.43 -8.87 1.66
CA ILE A 321 10.52 -9.21 2.58
C ILE A 321 10.16 -10.49 3.33
N ALA A 322 10.98 -11.52 3.11
CA ALA A 322 10.94 -12.77 3.84
C ALA A 322 11.83 -12.71 5.08
N ASP A 323 12.98 -12.05 4.98
CA ASP A 323 13.93 -11.96 6.07
C ASP A 323 14.93 -10.82 5.91
N VAL A 324 15.61 -10.45 6.99
CA VAL A 324 16.73 -9.51 7.02
C VAL A 324 17.84 -10.08 7.91
N LEU A 325 19.07 -10.11 7.40
CA LEU A 325 20.25 -10.55 8.15
C LEU A 325 21.43 -9.63 7.86
N GLY A 326 21.83 -8.86 8.87
CA GLY A 326 22.85 -7.83 8.73
C GLY A 326 22.41 -6.78 7.69
N ASP A 327 23.27 -6.49 6.72
CA ASP A 327 22.97 -5.58 5.61
C ASP A 327 22.22 -6.27 4.45
N HIS A 328 21.69 -7.48 4.62
CA HIS A 328 21.06 -8.22 3.53
C HIS A 328 19.57 -8.41 3.74
N ILE A 329 18.81 -8.28 2.64
CA ILE A 329 17.36 -8.44 2.59
C ILE A 329 17.05 -9.62 1.66
N LEU A 330 16.35 -10.61 2.19
CA LEU A 330 15.80 -11.72 1.45
C LEU A 330 14.34 -11.42 1.08
N THR A 331 14.01 -11.53 -0.20
CA THR A 331 12.63 -11.34 -0.68
C THR A 331 12.16 -12.51 -1.52
N THR A 332 10.84 -12.73 -1.53
CA THR A 332 10.19 -13.79 -2.31
C THR A 332 8.93 -13.24 -2.98
N THR A 333 8.61 -13.71 -4.18
CA THR A 333 7.38 -13.30 -4.90
C THR A 333 6.19 -14.17 -4.55
N GLY A 334 5.01 -13.53 -4.42
CA GLY A 334 3.70 -14.18 -4.23
C GLY A 334 3.27 -14.31 -2.78
N ASP A 335 1.99 -14.63 -2.53
CA ASP A 335 1.34 -14.78 -1.21
C ASP A 335 1.89 -15.97 -0.36
N SER A 336 3.05 -16.51 -0.75
CA SER A 336 3.50 -17.87 -0.49
C SER A 336 4.14 -18.08 0.88
N PHE A 337 3.91 -17.17 1.81
CA PHE A 337 4.30 -17.37 3.20
C PHE A 337 3.43 -18.40 3.93
N TYR A 338 2.24 -18.74 3.38
CA TYR A 338 1.22 -19.50 4.11
C TYR A 338 0.55 -20.63 3.35
N VAL A 339 0.83 -20.82 2.05
CA VAL A 339 0.19 -21.88 1.25
C VAL A 339 1.23 -22.54 0.35
N TYR A 340 1.32 -23.87 0.42
CA TYR A 340 2.02 -24.71 -0.54
C TYR A 340 1.24 -24.72 -1.86
N GLY A 341 1.40 -23.65 -2.66
CA GLY A 341 0.66 -23.44 -3.89
C GLY A 341 1.57 -23.18 -5.08
N TYR A 342 1.18 -23.74 -6.23
CA TYR A 342 1.86 -23.52 -7.50
C TYR A 342 1.82 -22.03 -7.92
N GLU A 343 2.97 -21.45 -8.25
CA GLU A 343 3.05 -20.12 -8.87
C GLU A 343 4.19 -20.10 -9.88
N PRO A 344 3.85 -20.16 -11.17
CA PRO A 344 4.86 -20.22 -12.22
C PRO A 344 5.70 -18.96 -12.21
N LYS A 345 7.03 -19.12 -12.33
CA LYS A 345 8.04 -18.04 -12.38
C LYS A 345 8.32 -17.34 -11.04
N ALA A 346 7.93 -17.95 -9.93
CA ALA A 346 8.34 -17.45 -8.63
C ALA A 346 9.88 -17.41 -8.51
N LYS A 347 10.36 -16.36 -7.86
CA LYS A 347 11.77 -16.08 -7.69
C LYS A 347 12.04 -15.55 -6.28
N ILE A 348 13.22 -15.90 -5.81
CA ILE A 348 13.80 -15.41 -4.57
C ILE A 348 14.92 -14.45 -4.94
N TYR A 349 15.00 -13.33 -4.23
CA TYR A 349 16.02 -12.32 -4.45
C TYR A 349 16.73 -12.03 -3.14
N ILE A 350 18.05 -11.84 -3.23
CA ILE A 350 18.84 -11.33 -2.11
C ILE A 350 19.42 -9.99 -2.52
N TYR A 351 19.16 -8.98 -1.71
CA TYR A 351 19.72 -7.65 -1.86
C TYR A 351 20.71 -7.36 -0.73
N GLU A 352 21.79 -6.66 -1.05
CA GLU A 352 22.67 -6.00 -0.09
C GLU A 352 22.29 -4.52 -0.01
N VAL A 353 22.15 -4.01 1.22
CA VAL A 353 21.91 -2.61 1.52
C VAL A 353 23.26 -1.89 1.58
N VAL A 354 23.46 -0.92 0.70
CA VAL A 354 24.73 -0.21 0.55
C VAL A 354 24.54 1.27 0.84
N LYS A 355 25.32 1.78 1.78
CA LYS A 355 25.49 3.23 2.02
C LYS A 355 26.37 3.85 0.93
N LYS A 356 26.01 5.04 0.47
CA LYS A 356 26.74 5.77 -0.59
C LYS A 356 27.61 6.89 -0.06
#